data_AF-A0A424SQS3-F1
#
_entry.id   AF-A0A424SQS3-F1
#
_cell.length_a   1.000
_cell.length_b   1.000
_cell.length_c   1.000
_cell.angle_alpha   90.00
_cell.angle_beta   90.00
_cell.angle_gamma   90.00
#
_symmetry.space_group_name_H-M   'P 1'
#
loop_
_entity.id
_entity.type
_entity.pdbx_description
1 polymer ?
#
loop_
_entity_poly.entity_id
_entity_poly.type
_entity_poly.pdbx_seq_one_letter_code
_entity_poly.pdbx_strand_id
1 'polypeptide(L)' 'MYCKEINKSNDNFVLMFDRNSENFNAGVGESTYLDAIGKYSKYKSLKCIYAVNSFEGKGSIIKQKCKLD' A
#
# COMPACT_ATOMS: atom_id res chain seq x y z
N MET A 1 4.83 -0.67 -8.76
CA MET A 1 3.78 -1.72 -8.88
C MET A 1 2.43 -1.11 -8.55
N TYR A 2 1.38 -1.41 -9.33
CA TYR A 2 0.02 -0.93 -9.06
C TYR A 2 -0.87 -2.06 -8.51
N CYS A 3 -1.60 -1.81 -7.43
CA CYS A 3 -2.54 -2.74 -6.81
C CYS A 3 -3.91 -2.07 -6.71
N LYS A 4 -4.92 -2.70 -7.32
CA LYS A 4 -6.32 -2.27 -7.20
C LYS A 4 -7.05 -3.24 -6.30
N GLU A 5 -7.65 -2.70 -5.24
CA GLU A 5 -8.43 -3.47 -4.28
C GLU A 5 -9.88 -3.04 -4.34
N ILE A 6 -10.80 -4.01 -4.37
CA ILE A 6 -12.25 -3.78 -4.42
C ILE A 6 -12.90 -4.64 -3.33
N ASN A 7 -13.73 -4.03 -2.49
CA ASN A 7 -14.47 -4.77 -1.47
C ASN A 7 -15.86 -5.20 -1.97
N LYS A 8 -16.58 -6.00 -1.17
CA LYS A 8 -17.95 -6.47 -1.50
C LYS A 8 -18.99 -5.36 -1.68
N SER A 9 -18.73 -4.17 -1.17
CA SER A 9 -19.59 -2.98 -1.29
C SER A 9 -19.19 -2.07 -2.47
N ASN A 10 -18.29 -2.54 -3.35
CA ASN A 10 -17.70 -1.78 -4.46
C ASN A 10 -16.86 -0.55 -4.07
N ASP A 11 -16.58 -0.33 -2.77
CA ASP A 11 -15.53 0.62 -2.40
C ASP A 11 -14.20 0.08 -2.89
N ASN A 12 -13.35 0.97 -3.40
CA ASN A 12 -12.07 0.57 -3.94
C ASN A 12 -10.99 1.61 -3.67
N PHE A 13 -9.75 1.16 -3.85
CA PHE A 13 -8.59 2.03 -3.93
C PHE A 13 -7.57 1.46 -4.91
N VAL A 14 -6.73 2.36 -5.43
CA VAL A 14 -5.55 2.04 -6.24
C VAL A 14 -4.32 2.50 -5.49
N LEU A 15 -3.45 1.56 -5.14
CA LEU A 15 -2.16 1.81 -4.53
C LEU A 15 -1.04 1.68 -5.57
N MET A 16 -0.13 2.64 -5.57
CA MET A 16 1.13 2.57 -6.28
C MET A 16 2.26 2.39 -5.26
N PHE A 17 2.98 1.28 -5.36
CA PHE A 17 4.19 1.05 -4.59
C PHE A 17 5.41 1.53 -5.36
N ASP A 18 6.17 2.40 -4.72
CA ASP A 18 7.46 2.94 -5.15
C ASP A 18 8.56 2.51 -4.17
N ARG A 19 9.67 2.03 -4.71
CA ARG A 19 10.83 1.55 -3.95
C ARG A 19 12.07 2.23 -4.50
N ASN A 20 12.64 3.11 -3.68
CA ASN A 20 13.86 3.84 -4.03
C ASN A 20 15.12 3.19 -3.43
N SER A 21 15.11 1.87 -3.21
CA SER A 21 16.23 1.14 -2.61
C SER A 21 16.79 0.12 -3.58
N GLU A 22 18.08 0.21 -3.89
CA GLU A 22 18.84 -0.88 -4.54
C GLU A 22 18.95 -2.12 -3.62
N ASN A 23 18.77 -1.93 -2.31
CA ASN A 23 18.75 -3.00 -1.31
C ASN A 23 17.34 -3.54 -1.07
N PHE A 24 16.94 -4.51 -1.90
CA PHE A 24 15.72 -5.31 -1.72
C PHE A 24 15.57 -5.93 -0.32
N ASN A 25 16.68 -6.10 0.40
CA ASN A 25 16.75 -6.72 1.74
C ASN A 25 16.05 -5.93 2.86
N ALA A 26 15.88 -4.61 2.72
CA ALA A 26 15.28 -3.82 3.80
C ALA A 26 13.75 -3.96 3.88
N GLY A 27 13.09 -4.39 2.80
CA GLY A 27 11.64 -4.59 2.79
C GLY A 27 10.80 -3.30 2.86
N VAL A 28 11.40 -2.11 2.98
CA VAL A 28 10.70 -0.82 3.18
C VAL A 28 10.54 -0.05 1.86
N GLY A 29 9.49 0.75 1.73
CA GLY A 29 9.27 1.66 0.59
C GLY A 29 8.19 2.72 0.86
N GLU A 30 7.80 3.44 -0.20
CA GLU A 30 6.69 4.40 -0.18
C GLU A 30 5.52 3.89 -1.03
N SER A 31 4.31 4.06 -0.54
CA SER A 31 3.09 3.73 -1.27
C SER A 31 2.20 4.96 -1.39
N THR A 32 1.63 5.18 -2.57
CA THR A 32 0.71 6.30 -2.85
C THR A 32 -0.67 5.77 -3.21
N TYR A 33 -1.70 6.28 -2.56
CA TYR A 33 -3.10 6.03 -2.93
C TYR A 33 -3.49 6.96 -4.10
N LEU A 34 -3.50 6.44 -5.31
CA LEU A 34 -3.79 7.21 -6.51
C LEU A 34 -5.27 7.51 -6.69
N ASP A 35 -6.11 6.55 -6.32
CA ASP A 35 -7.55 6.73 -6.26
C ASP A 35 -8.11 5.97 -5.08
N ALA A 36 -9.19 6.48 -4.49
CA ALA A 36 -9.87 5.85 -3.38
C ALA A 36 -11.30 6.40 -3.29
N ILE A 37 -12.28 5.50 -3.25
CA ILE A 37 -13.69 5.85 -3.17
C ILE A 37 -14.38 5.15 -2.00
N GLY A 38 -15.55 5.66 -1.63
CA GLY A 38 -16.35 5.12 -0.53
C GLY A 38 -15.63 5.26 0.82
N LYS A 39 -15.59 4.19 1.61
CA LYS A 39 -14.93 4.23 2.95
C LYS A 39 -13.43 4.52 2.90
N TYR A 40 -12.80 4.43 1.74
CA TYR A 40 -11.38 4.68 1.55
C TYR A 40 -11.06 6.11 1.10
N SER A 41 -12.05 6.96 0.84
CA SER A 41 -11.83 8.30 0.25
C SER A 41 -10.86 9.18 1.04
N LYS A 42 -10.79 9.02 2.37
CA LYS A 42 -9.82 9.72 3.22
C LYS A 42 -8.36 9.39 2.91
N TYR A 43 -8.10 8.29 2.19
CA TYR A 43 -6.76 7.88 1.80
C TYR A 43 -6.34 8.44 0.44
N LYS A 44 -7.24 9.04 -0.35
CA LYS A 44 -6.90 9.53 -1.69
C LYS A 44 -5.76 10.53 -1.63
N SER A 45 -4.77 10.35 -2.51
CA SER A 45 -3.54 11.14 -2.59
C SER A 45 -2.59 11.05 -1.39
N LEU A 46 -2.86 10.17 -0.41
CA LEU A 46 -1.93 9.96 0.70
C LEU A 46 -0.72 9.14 0.28
N LYS A 47 0.43 9.56 0.80
CA LYS A 47 1.68 8.81 0.79
C LYS A 47 1.89 8.16 2.15
N CYS A 48 2.23 6.88 2.14
CA CYS A 48 2.47 6.09 3.34
C CYS A 48 3.79 5.33 3.21
N ILE A 49 4.54 5.27 4.31
CA ILE A 49 5.68 4.37 4.41
C ILE A 49 5.12 2.96 4.57
N TYR A 50 5.64 2.00 3.82
CA TYR A 50 5.28 0.59 3.96
C TYR A 50 6.51 -0.27 4.24
N ALA A 51 6.29 -1.37 4.94
CA ALA A 51 7.26 -2.44 5.15
C ALA A 51 6.65 -3.78 4.72
N VAL A 52 7.47 -4.63 4.13
CA VAL A 52 7.10 -6.00 3.72
C VAL A 52 7.88 -6.98 4.57
N ASN A 53 7.17 -7.97 5.09
CA ASN A 53 7.79 -9.13 5.70
C ASN A 53 7.34 -10.39 4.95
N SER A 54 8.30 -11.23 4.57
CA SER A 54 8.06 -12.49 3.85
C SER A 54 8.19 -13.66 4.81
N PHE A 55 7.20 -14.52 4.82
CA PHE A 55 7.17 -15.73 5.64
C PHE A 55 7.40 -16.92 4.72
N GLU A 56 8.46 -17.67 4.98
CA GLU A 56 8.85 -18.83 4.18
C GLU A 56 7.68 -19.81 4.01
N GLY A 57 7.32 -20.11 2.77
CA GLY A 57 6.19 -20.98 2.42
C GLY A 57 4.79 -20.45 2.77
N LYS A 58 4.66 -19.22 3.28
CA LYS A 58 3.40 -18.65 3.81
C LYS A 58 2.98 -17.30 3.21
N GLY A 59 3.77 -16.77 2.27
CA GLY A 59 3.46 -15.52 1.57
C GLY A 59 4.13 -14.31 2.21
N SER A 60 3.61 -13.10 1.92
CA SER A 60 4.15 -11.84 2.44
C SER A 60 3.06 -10.97 3.03
N ILE A 61 3.38 -10.27 4.11
CA ILE A 61 2.51 -9.27 4.73
C ILE A 61 3.09 -7.88 4.44
N ILE A 62 2.22 -6.96 4.00
CA ILE A 62 2.53 -5.55 3.83
C ILE A 62 1.87 -4.79 4.99
N LYS A 63 2.67 -4.01 5.72
CA LYS A 63 2.18 -3.09 6.75
C LYS A 63 2.50 -1.65 6.35
N GLN A 64 1.49 -0.79 6.39
CA GLN A 64 1.61 0.63 6.04
C GLN A 64 1.44 1.50 7.29
N LYS A 65 2.18 2.61 7.34
CA LYS A 65 1.99 3.70 8.31
C LYS A 65 1.69 4.97 7.53
N CYS A 66 0.44 5.43 7.65
CA CYS A 66 -0.07 6.65 7.03
C CYS A 66 -0.27 7.72 8.09
N LYS A 67 -0.06 8.99 7.73
CA LYS A 67 -0.55 10.13 8.51
C LYS A 67 -1.88 10.56 7.90
N LEU A 68 -2.91 10.60 8.73
CA LEU A 68 -4.21 11.16 8.40
C LEU A 68 -4.26 12.53 9.07
N ASP A 69 -4.62 13.56 8.32
CA ASP A 69 -4.89 14.90 8.84
C ASP A 69 -6.25 14.94 9.57
#